data_AF-A0A4W5QU33-F1
#
_entry.id   AF-A0A4W5QU33-F1
#
_cell.length_a   1.000
_cell.length_b   1.000
_cell.length_c   1.000
_cell.angle_alpha   90.00
_cell.angle_beta   90.00
_cell.angle_gamma   90.00
#
_symmetry.space_group_name_H-M   'P 1'
#
loop_
_entity.id
_entity.type
_entity.pdbx_description
1 polymer ?
#
loop_
_entity_poly.entity_id
_entity_poly.type
_entity_poly.pdbx_seq_one_letter_code
_entity_poly.pdbx_strand_id
1 'polypeptide(L)'
;MPYYQTWEEFARAAEQLYLTAPVKVRVVLKYRHCDGNLRIKVTDDAVCLQYKTDQAQDVKKIEKLHGKLMRLMVSKESGAMETD
;
A
#
# COMPACT_ATOMS: atom_id res chain seq x y z
N MET A 1 9.49 6.41 -11.50
CA MET A 1 9.36 5.89 -10.12
C MET A 1 9.72 4.41 -10.14
N PRO A 2 10.71 3.99 -9.35
CA PRO A 2 11.17 2.60 -9.32
C PRO A 2 10.15 1.69 -8.62
N TYR A 3 10.17 0.40 -9.00
CA TYR A 3 9.44 -0.65 -8.30
C TYR A 3 10.33 -1.27 -7.23
N TYR A 4 9.71 -1.61 -6.09
CA TYR A 4 10.34 -2.49 -5.12
C TYR A 4 10.53 -3.88 -5.72
N GLN A 5 11.68 -4.48 -5.45
CA GLN A 5 12.01 -5.83 -5.94
C GLN A 5 11.51 -6.91 -4.98
N THR A 6 11.43 -6.60 -3.68
CA THR A 6 10.95 -7.53 -2.65
C THR A 6 9.61 -7.07 -2.10
N TRP A 7 8.74 -8.03 -1.79
CA TRP A 7 7.44 -7.74 -1.20
C TRP A 7 7.58 -7.17 0.22
N GLU A 8 8.53 -7.69 0.99
CA GLU A 8 8.74 -7.37 2.39
C GLU A 8 9.16 -5.91 2.58
N GLU A 9 10.06 -5.41 1.74
CA GLU A 9 10.46 -4.00 1.76
C GLU A 9 9.31 -3.08 1.34
N PHE A 10 8.56 -3.47 0.30
CA PHE A 10 7.41 -2.71 -0.15
C PHE A 10 6.35 -2.59 0.95
N ALA A 11 5.95 -3.70 1.56
CA ALA A 11 4.92 -3.73 2.58
C ALA A 11 5.32 -2.90 3.80
N ARG A 12 6.57 -3.01 4.25
CA ARG A 12 7.09 -2.21 5.37
C ARG A 12 7.08 -0.72 5.06
N ALA A 13 7.55 -0.32 3.88
CA ALA A 13 7.56 1.08 3.47
C ALA A 13 6.14 1.64 3.31
N ALA A 14 5.21 0.86 2.77
CA ALA A 14 3.81 1.24 2.60
C ALA A 14 3.11 1.48 3.93
N GLU A 15 3.32 0.60 4.91
CA GLU A 15 2.79 0.77 6.27
C GLU A 15 3.38 2.01 6.95
N GLN A 16 4.70 2.20 6.86
CA GLN A 16 5.36 3.36 7.45
C GLN A 16 4.84 4.68 6.85
N LEU A 17 4.66 4.73 5.53
CA LEU A 17 4.13 5.91 4.85
C LEU A 17 2.70 6.22 5.32
N TYR A 18 1.86 5.19 5.45
CA TYR A 18 0.50 5.35 5.97
C TYR A 18 0.48 5.89 7.40
N LEU A 19 1.32 5.36 8.29
CA LEU A 19 1.40 5.84 9.68
C LEU A 19 1.91 7.28 9.79
N THR A 20 2.73 7.73 8.83
CA THR A 20 3.30 9.09 8.84
C THR A 20 2.30 10.15 8.39
N ALA A 21 1.48 9.85 7.37
CA ALA A 21 0.54 10.81 6.79
C ALA A 21 -0.79 10.16 6.36
N PRO A 22 -1.57 9.61 7.31
CA PRO A 22 -2.72 8.75 7.02
C PRO A 22 -3.80 9.43 6.17
N VAL A 23 -4.00 10.74 6.34
CA VAL A 23 -5.00 11.53 5.60
C VAL A 23 -4.57 11.81 4.14
N LYS A 24 -3.27 11.83 3.87
CA LYS A 24 -2.74 12.11 2.51
C LYS A 24 -2.52 10.84 1.70
N VAL A 25 -2.36 9.70 2.36
CA VAL A 25 -2.01 8.44 1.71
C VAL A 25 -3.19 7.85 0.93
N ARG A 26 -2.91 7.43 -0.30
CA ARG A 26 -3.82 6.70 -1.19
C ARG A 26 -3.21 5.38 -1.61
N VAL A 27 -4.02 4.32 -1.51
CA VAL A 27 -3.68 2.96 -1.93
C VAL A 27 -4.43 2.64 -3.22
N VAL A 28 -3.72 2.26 -4.28
CA VAL A 28 -4.30 1.96 -5.59
C VAL A 28 -3.91 0.55 -6.02
N LEU A 29 -4.90 -0.26 -6.39
CA LEU A 29 -4.72 -1.57 -6.99
C LEU A 29 -5.09 -1.53 -8.48
N LYS A 30 -4.27 -2.13 -9.32
CA LYS A 30 -4.52 -2.30 -10.75
C LYS A 30 -4.28 -3.76 -11.13
N TYR A 31 -5.36 -4.49 -11.36
CA TYR A 31 -5.33 -5.83 -11.93
C TYR A 31 -5.45 -5.76 -13.45
N ARG A 32 -4.66 -6.57 -14.16
CA ARG A 32 -4.78 -6.74 -15.60
C ARG A 32 -4.74 -8.20 -15.98
N HIS A 33 -5.91 -8.75 -16.28
CA HIS A 33 -6.09 -10.16 -16.61
C HIS A 33 -5.31 -10.60 -17.86
N CYS A 34 -5.40 -9.84 -18.96
CA CYS A 34 -4.74 -10.19 -20.23
C CYS A 34 -3.22 -10.27 -20.15
N ASP A 35 -2.60 -9.53 -19.23
CA ASP A 35 -1.14 -9.53 -19.02
C ASP A 35 -0.75 -10.35 -17.78
N GLY A 36 -1.71 -11.03 -17.14
CA GLY A 36 -1.48 -11.89 -15.97
C GLY A 36 -0.84 -11.17 -14.76
N ASN A 37 -1.00 -9.85 -14.62
CA ASN A 37 -0.28 -9.10 -13.58
C ASN A 37 -1.18 -8.25 -12.68
N LEU A 38 -0.64 -7.99 -11.49
CA LEU A 38 -1.22 -7.14 -10.46
C LEU A 38 -0.19 -6.09 -10.06
N ARG A 39 -0.66 -4.85 -9.91
CA ARG A 39 0.13 -3.74 -9.40
C ARG A 39 -0.57 -3.13 -8.19
N ILE A 40 0.21 -2.84 -7.16
CA ILE A 40 -0.18 -2.03 -6.01
C ILE A 40 0.69 -0.77 -5.95
N LYS A 41 0.08 0.37 -5.62
CA LYS A 41 0.73 1.65 -5.41
C LYS A 41 0.26 2.28 -4.12
N VAL A 42 1.17 2.82 -3.32
CA VAL A 42 0.87 3.61 -2.11
C VAL A 42 1.61 4.94 -2.21
N THR A 43 0.91 6.06 -2.03
CA THR A 43 1.48 7.39 -2.23
C THR A 43 0.76 8.46 -1.42
N ASP A 44 1.48 9.49 -0.99
CA ASP A 44 1.00 10.72 -0.35
C ASP A 44 1.22 11.97 -1.24
N ASP A 45 1.39 11.76 -2.55
CA ASP A 45 1.81 12.74 -3.57
C ASP A 45 3.27 13.22 -3.52
N ALA A 46 3.99 13.01 -2.43
CA ALA A 46 5.42 13.31 -2.34
C ALA A 46 6.27 12.06 -2.62
N VAL A 47 5.92 10.95 -1.99
CA VAL A 47 6.55 9.64 -2.12
C VAL A 47 5.62 8.70 -2.87
N CYS A 48 6.18 7.88 -3.75
CA CYS A 48 5.41 6.88 -4.48
C CYS A 48 6.07 5.50 -4.42
N LEU A 49 5.42 4.60 -3.70
CA LEU A 49 5.83 3.21 -3.51
C LEU A 49 5.03 2.35 -4.47
N GLN A 50 5.71 1.51 -5.25
CA GLN A 50 5.05 0.63 -6.21
C GLN A 50 5.62 -0.78 -6.15
N TYR A 51 4.73 -1.75 -6.26
CA TYR A 51 5.07 -3.17 -6.41
C TYR A 51 4.23 -3.77 -7.53
N LYS A 52 4.87 -4.53 -8.42
CA LYS A 52 4.26 -5.23 -9.54
C LYS A 52 4.65 -6.69 -9.43
N THR A 53 3.68 -7.57 -9.59
CA THR A 53 3.90 -9.03 -9.57
C THR A 53 3.01 -9.70 -10.62
N ASP A 54 3.53 -10.78 -11.18
CA ASP A 54 2.81 -11.78 -11.97
C ASP A 54 2.67 -13.11 -11.20
N GLN A 55 3.19 -13.16 -9.96
CA GLN A 55 3.20 -14.35 -9.13
C GLN A 55 1.88 -14.48 -8.37
N ALA A 56 1.13 -15.56 -8.62
CA ALA A 56 -0.17 -15.79 -7.99
C ALA A 56 -0.09 -15.84 -6.45
N GLN A 57 1.04 -16.30 -5.88
CA GLN A 57 1.27 -16.34 -4.43
C GLN A 57 1.21 -14.95 -3.77
N ASP A 58 1.52 -13.88 -4.50
CA ASP A 58 1.54 -12.53 -3.95
C ASP A 58 0.15 -11.92 -3.88
N VAL A 59 -0.85 -12.47 -4.58
CA VAL A 59 -2.24 -11.99 -4.55
C VAL A 59 -2.76 -11.98 -3.11
N LYS A 60 -2.53 -13.06 -2.35
CA LYS A 60 -2.97 -13.15 -0.96
C LYS A 60 -2.20 -12.21 -0.03
N LYS A 61 -0.92 -11.94 -0.34
CA LYS A 61 -0.11 -10.98 0.43
C LYS A 61 -0.62 -9.55 0.22
N ILE A 62 -0.91 -9.19 -1.02
CA ILE A 62 -1.47 -7.89 -1.41
C ILE A 62 -2.84 -7.67 -0.77
N GLU A 63 -3.72 -8.67 -0.81
CA GLU A 63 -5.03 -8.62 -0.16
C GLU A 63 -4.91 -8.40 1.36
N LYS A 64 -3.99 -9.12 2.04
CA LYS A 64 -3.74 -8.93 3.47
C LYS A 64 -3.25 -7.52 3.81
N LEU A 65 -2.30 -6.97 3.04
CA LEU A 65 -1.81 -5.61 3.26
C LEU A 65 -2.92 -4.58 3.04
N HIS A 66 -3.67 -4.69 1.94
CA HIS A 66 -4.79 -3.80 1.66
C HIS A 66 -5.85 -3.85 2.77
N GLY A 67 -6.22 -5.05 3.23
CA GLY A 67 -7.13 -5.24 4.35
C GLY A 67 -6.61 -4.67 5.67
N LYS A 68 -5.30 -4.78 5.93
CA LYS A 68 -4.66 -4.16 7.11
C LYS A 68 -4.76 -2.63 7.04
N LEU A 69 -4.42 -2.02 5.91
CA LEU A 69 -4.51 -0.57 5.73
C LEU A 69 -5.96 -0.07 5.86
N MET A 70 -6.95 -0.78 5.30
CA MET A 70 -8.36 -0.46 5.49
C MET A 70 -8.78 -0.48 6.97
N ARG A 71 -8.34 -1.47 7.74
CA ARG A 71 -8.62 -1.51 9.20
C ARG A 71 -7.98 -0.35 9.94
N LEU A 72 -6.77 0.03 9.57
CA LEU A 72 -6.10 1.19 10.14
C LEU A 72 -6.86 2.49 9.81
N MET A 73 -7.36 2.64 8.58
CA MET A 73 -8.14 3.81 8.14
C MET A 73 -9.42 4.05 8.94
N VAL A 74 -10.03 3.00 9.48
CA VAL A 74 -11.25 3.12 10.30
C VAL A 74 -10.98 3.14 11.81
N SER A 75 -9.76 2.80 12.23
CA SER A 75 -9.39 2.74 13.64
C SER A 75 -9.17 4.15 14.21
N LYS A 76 -9.70 4.42 15.40
CA LYS A 76 -9.76 5.76 16.02
C LYS A 76 -8.38 6.40 16.29
N GLU A 77 -7.35 5.58 16.46
CA GLU A 77 -5.98 6.00 16.79
C GLU A 77 -5.17 6.49 15.58
N SER A 78 -5.55 6.12 14.35
CA SER A 78 -4.78 6.50 13.16
C SER A 78 -5.05 7.93 12.68
N GLY A 79 -6.11 8.58 13.19
CA GLY A 79 -6.44 9.98 12.93
C GLY A 79 -6.10 10.93 14.08
N ALA A 80 -5.62 10.41 15.21
CA ALA A 80 -5.28 11.19 16.40
C ALA A 80 -3.83 11.68 16.37
N MET A 81 -3.45 12.39 15.30
CA MET A 81 -2.37 13.37 15.41
C MET A 81 -3.09 14.68 15.72
N GLU A 82 -3.16 15.00 17.01
CA GLU A 82 -3.76 16.22 17.55
C GLU A 82 -3.27 17.43 16.75
N THR A 83 -4.21 18.13 16.11
CA THR A 83 -4.02 19.54 15.79
C THR A 83 -4.37 20.32 17.04
N ASP A 84 -3.33 20.88 17.66
CA ASP A 84 -3.38 21.99 18.61
C ASP A 84 -4.31 23.12 18.10
#